data_AF-A0A1B8U299-F1
#
_entry.id   AF-A0A1B8U299-F1
#
_cell.length_a   1.000
_cell.length_b   1.000
_cell.length_c   1.000
_cell.angle_alpha   90.00
_cell.angle_beta   90.00
_cell.angle_gamma   90.00
#
_symmetry.space_group_name_H-M   'P 1'
#
loop_
_entity.id
_entity.type
_entity.pdbx_description
1 polymer ?
#
loop_
_entity_poly.entity_id
_entity_poly.type
_entity_poly.pdbx_seq_one_letter_code
_entity_poly.pdbx_strand_id
1 'polypeptide(L)' 'MKIAKISITTIILLMAIISLNSCEDDCTKMVNIPIYNPNHGNGNGAPFTDNYQEVPCDFEEPVTEPVN' A
#
# COMPACT_ATOMS: atom_id res chain seq x y z
N MET A 1 -25.12 -31.68 -29.91
CA MET A 1 -24.42 -30.78 -28.96
C MET A 1 -25.46 -30.17 -28.05
N LYS A 2 -25.54 -30.59 -26.77
CA LYS A 2 -26.52 -30.02 -25.82
C LYS A 2 -25.88 -28.79 -25.18
N ILE A 3 -26.32 -27.61 -25.58
CA ILE A 3 -25.89 -26.35 -24.96
C ILE A 3 -26.58 -26.30 -23.60
N ALA A 4 -25.81 -26.45 -22.52
CA ALA A 4 -26.33 -26.32 -21.17
C ALA A 4 -26.90 -24.90 -21.01
N LYS A 5 -28.19 -24.80 -20.65
CA LYS A 5 -28.82 -23.51 -20.34
C LYS A 5 -28.24 -23.03 -19.01
N ILE A 6 -27.24 -22.15 -19.07
CA ILE A 6 -26.71 -21.48 -17.89
C ILE A 6 -27.80 -20.52 -17.39
N SER A 7 -28.24 -20.72 -16.15
CA SER A 7 -29.21 -19.84 -15.53
C SER A 7 -28.57 -18.48 -15.25
N ILE A 8 -29.33 -17.40 -15.40
CA ILE A 8 -28.88 -16.04 -15.10
C ILE A 8 -28.40 -15.93 -13.65
N THR A 9 -29.03 -16.66 -12.72
CA THR A 9 -28.60 -16.74 -11.31
C THR A 9 -27.18 -17.27 -11.14
N THR A 10 -26.76 -18.25 -11.96
CA THR A 10 -25.38 -18.77 -11.95
C THR A 10 -24.38 -17.71 -12.42
N ILE A 11 -24.74 -16.89 -13.41
CA ILE A 11 -23.90 -15.81 -13.91
C ILE A 11 -23.74 -14.71 -12.85
N ILE A 12 -24.84 -14.33 -12.20
CA ILE A 12 -24.84 -13.34 -11.11
C ILE A 12 -23.98 -13.82 -9.93
N LEU A 13 -24.11 -15.11 -9.56
CA LEU A 13 -23.32 -15.70 -8.48
C LEU A 13 -21.81 -15.70 -8.81
N LEU A 14 -21.44 -16.03 -10.04
CA LEU A 14 -20.06 -15.98 -10.51
C LEU A 14 -19.48 -14.56 -10.46
N MET A 15 -20.25 -13.57 -10.90
CA MET A 15 -19.85 -12.16 -10.85
C MET A 15 -19.63 -11.69 -9.40
N ALA A 16 -20.52 -12.07 -8.48
CA ALA A 16 -20.38 -11.74 -7.06
C ALA A 16 -19.11 -12.35 -6.43
N ILE A 17 -18.79 -13.61 -6.75
CA ILE A 17 -17.57 -14.28 -6.25
C ILE A 17 -16.31 -13.58 -6.78
N ILE A 18 -16.31 -13.17 -8.05
CA ILE A 18 -15.17 -12.44 -8.64
C ILE A 18 -15.00 -11.07 -7.97
N SER A 19 -16.09 -10.35 -7.71
CA SER A 19 -16.04 -9.05 -7.01
C SER A 19 -15.53 -9.17 -5.56
N LEU A 20 -15.82 -10.26 -4.87
CA LEU A 20 -15.32 -10.48 -3.50
C LEU A 20 -13.82 -10.78 -3.44
N ASN A 21 -13.24 -11.33 -4.51
CA ASN A 21 -11.79 -11.57 -4.61
C ASN A 21 -11.03 -10.39 -5.24
N SER A 22 -11.73 -9.34 -5.67
CA SER A 22 -11.13 -8.12 -6.24
C SER A 22 -10.70 -7.11 -5.17
N CYS A 23 -11.06 -7.32 -3.91
CA CYS A 23 -10.37 -6.68 -2.80
C CYS A 23 -9.07 -7.46 -2.54
N GLU A 24 -8.11 -7.37 -3.48
CA GLU A 24 -6.73 -7.45 -3.05
C GLU A 24 -6.59 -6.30 -2.05
N ASP A 25 -6.36 -6.65 -0.78
CA ASP A 25 -6.14 -5.67 0.28
C ASP A 25 -5.07 -4.71 -0.23
N ASP A 26 -5.45 -3.45 -0.51
CA ASP A 26 -4.52 -2.32 -0.63
C ASP A 26 -3.84 -2.20 0.74
N CYS A 27 -2.91 -3.11 1.01
CA CYS A 27 -2.23 -3.22 2.28
C CYS A 27 -1.31 -2.02 2.35
N THR A 28 -1.71 -1.04 3.12
CA THR A 28 -0.89 0.10 3.48
C THR A 28 -0.49 0.00 4.94
N LYS A 29 0.70 0.51 5.24
CA LYS A 29 1.22 0.66 6.60
C LYS A 29 1.63 2.12 6.81
N MET A 30 1.51 2.58 8.05
CA MET A 30 1.95 3.92 8.43
C MET A 30 3.42 3.84 8.86
N VAL A 31 4.29 4.58 8.17
CA VAL A 31 5.73 4.63 8.47
C VAL A 31 6.19 6.08 8.62
N ASN A 32 7.22 6.31 9.43
CA ASN A 32 7.86 7.62 9.57
C ASN A 32 9.00 7.74 8.54
N ILE A 33 8.78 8.49 7.47
CA ILE A 33 9.82 8.82 6.47
C ILE A 33 10.32 10.24 6.75
N PRO A 34 11.49 10.41 7.39
CA PRO A 34 11.97 11.72 7.78
C PRO A 34 12.25 12.62 6.56
N ILE A 35 11.82 13.88 6.62
CA ILE A 35 12.10 14.87 5.59
C ILE A 35 13.35 15.65 5.98
N TYR A 36 14.35 15.67 5.09
CA TYR A 36 15.53 16.50 5.26
C TYR A 36 15.26 17.95 4.87
N ASN A 37 15.51 18.88 5.80
CA ASN A 37 15.45 20.32 5.54
C ASN A 37 16.79 21.00 5.90
N PRO A 38 17.63 21.34 4.91
CA PRO A 38 18.94 21.93 5.16
C PRO A 38 18.87 23.31 5.81
N ASN A 39 17.76 24.04 5.63
CA ASN A 39 17.57 25.37 6.20
C ASN A 39 17.17 25.32 7.69
N HIS A 40 16.74 24.15 8.19
CA HIS A 40 16.36 23.96 9.58
C HIS A 40 17.57 23.76 10.51
N GLY A 41 18.70 23.31 9.97
CA GLY A 41 19.95 23.09 10.71
C GLY A 41 20.73 24.36 11.09
N ASN A 42 20.38 25.52 10.54
CA ASN A 42 21.09 26.79 10.80
C ASN A 42 20.67 27.50 12.10
N GLY A 43 19.80 26.90 12.93
CA GLY A 43 19.16 27.58 14.07
C GLY A 43 18.88 26.76 15.33
N ASN A 44 19.58 25.64 15.56
CA ASN A 44 19.43 24.73 16.73
C ASN A 44 18.39 23.59 16.62
N GLY A 45 17.89 23.28 15.42
CA GLY A 45 17.00 22.13 15.19
C GLY A 45 17.71 20.94 14.55
N ALA A 46 17.19 19.72 14.75
CA ALA A 46 17.60 18.57 13.94
C ALA A 46 17.24 18.83 12.46
N PRO A 47 18.10 18.45 11.50
CA PRO A 47 17.84 18.68 10.07
C PRO A 47 16.77 17.76 9.49
N PHE A 48 16.28 16.81 10.28
CA PHE A 48 15.21 15.88 9.92
C PHE A 48 13.96 16.19 10.72
N THR A 49 12.81 16.20 10.03
CA THR A 49 11.49 16.31 10.64
C THR A 49 10.71 15.02 10.40
N ASP A 50 10.05 14.51 11.43
CA ASP A 50 9.15 13.36 11.32
C ASP A 50 8.05 13.62 10.30
N ASN A 51 7.75 12.61 9.48
CA ASN A 51 6.72 12.69 8.45
C ASN A 51 6.12 11.30 8.26
N TYR A 52 4.97 11.10 8.90
CA TYR A 52 4.22 9.87 8.85
C TYR A 52 3.40 9.80 7.57
N GLN A 53 3.62 8.76 6.78
CA GLN A 53 2.94 8.55 5.50
C GLN A 53 2.43 7.11 5.41
N GLU A 54 1.31 6.94 4.71
CA GLU A 54 0.84 5.62 4.29
C GLU A 54 1.65 5.17 3.09
N VAL A 55 2.26 3.99 3.21
CA VAL A 55 3.03 3.35 2.15
C VAL A 55 2.54 1.92 1.93
N PRO A 56 2.81 1.32 0.76
CA PRO A 56 2.58 -0.10 0.55
C PRO A 56 3.25 -0.97 1.61
N CYS A 57 2.62 -2.09 1.99
CA CYS A 57 3.16 -3.00 3.00
C CYS A 57 4.54 -3.58 2.64
N ASP A 58 4.82 -3.74 1.35
CA ASP A 58 6.10 -4.18 0.78
C ASP A 58 7.16 -3.06 0.67
N PHE A 59 6.84 -1.84 1.12
CA PHE A 59 7.81 -0.76 1.24
C PHE A 59 8.94 -1.18 2.18
N GLU A 60 10.13 -1.41 1.62
CA GLU A 60 11.33 -1.74 2.38
C GLU A 60 11.67 -0.59 3.32
N GLU A 61 11.82 -0.90 4.62
CA GLU A 61 12.23 0.10 5.58
C GLU A 61 13.62 0.64 5.22
N PRO A 62 13.88 1.94 5.43
CA PRO A 62 15.18 2.52 5.14
C PRO A 62 16.28 1.74 5.87
N VAL A 63 17.37 1.49 5.15
CA VAL A 63 18.49 0.70 5.65
C VAL A 63 19.00 1.28 6.97
N THR A 64 18.93 0.50 8.05
CA THR A 64 19.41 0.92 9.37
C THR A 64 20.93 0.91 9.48
N GLU A 65 21.61 0.31 8.50
CA GLU A 65 23.06 0.19 8.46
C GLU A 65 23.63 1.00 7.27
N PRO A 66 24.76 1.69 7.47
CA PRO A 66 25.43 2.38 6.37
C PRO A 66 25.89 1.37 5.32
N VAL A 67 25.60 1.65 4.05
CA VAL A 67 26.14 0.89 2.91
C VAL A 67 27.62 1.23 2.79
N ASN A 68 28.47 0.20 2.91
CA ASN A 68 29.94 0.31 2.94
C ASN A 68 30.53 0.53 1.54
#